data_AF-A0A2K0T806-F1
#
_entry.id   AF-A0A2K0T806-F1
#
_cell.length_a   1.000
_cell.length_b   1.000
_cell.length_c   1.000
_cell.angle_alpha   90.00
_cell.angle_beta   90.00
_cell.angle_gamma   90.00
#
_symmetry.space_group_name_H-M   'P 1'
#
loop_
_entity.id
_entity.type
_entity.pdbx_description
1 polymer ?
#
loop_
_entity_poly.entity_id
_entity_poly.type
_entity_poly.pdbx_seq_one_letter_code
_entity_poly.pdbx_strand_id
1 'polypeptide(L)'
;MRAQQGIEGTWDIWRDGCPGGESPQDVTDRLDRLIADIRKKYHEPALNSSDGQLPHKKSGDVLIVAHGHILRAFSMRWAGKTLQDGPAFLLEAGGVGTLSYEHHNIDEPAILLGGAFVVDILEKEAQA
;
A
#
# COMPACT_ATOMS: atom_id res chain seq x y z
N MET A 1 7.22 31.78 -10.05
CA MET A 1 7.66 30.99 -8.89
C MET A 1 8.66 29.88 -9.29
N ARG A 2 8.28 28.82 -10.01
CA ARG A 2 9.24 27.77 -10.44
C ARG A 2 10.27 28.21 -11.49
N ALA A 3 9.84 28.89 -12.56
CA ALA A 3 10.75 29.45 -13.55
C ALA A 3 11.72 30.49 -12.95
N GLN A 4 11.30 31.19 -11.90
CA GLN A 4 12.15 32.14 -11.16
C GLN A 4 13.18 31.44 -10.25
N GLN A 5 12.98 30.14 -9.97
CA GLN A 5 13.92 29.28 -9.24
C GLN A 5 14.81 28.47 -10.21
N GLY A 6 14.78 28.74 -11.51
CA GLY A 6 15.56 28.02 -12.53
C GLY A 6 15.03 26.63 -12.87
N ILE A 7 13.80 26.30 -12.45
CA ILE A 7 13.16 25.01 -12.77
C ILE A 7 12.42 25.18 -14.09
N GLU A 8 13.00 24.63 -15.16
CA GLU A 8 12.44 24.65 -16.53
C GLU A 8 11.62 23.39 -16.82
N GLY A 9 10.61 23.50 -17.70
CA GLY A 9 9.78 22.39 -18.15
C GLY A 9 8.41 22.25 -17.45
N THR A 10 7.69 21.18 -17.80
CA THR A 10 6.36 20.87 -17.26
C THR A 10 6.49 20.17 -15.92
N TRP A 11 5.90 20.76 -14.88
CA TRP A 11 5.92 20.20 -13.54
C TRP A 11 5.18 18.85 -13.44
N ASP A 12 5.79 17.90 -12.74
CA ASP A 12 5.20 16.66 -12.28
C ASP A 12 5.46 16.48 -10.78
N ILE A 13 4.40 16.28 -9.98
CA ILE A 13 4.52 16.10 -8.53
C ILE A 13 5.36 14.87 -8.15
N TRP A 14 5.29 13.80 -8.94
CA TRP A 14 5.96 12.53 -8.67
C TRP A 14 7.45 12.58 -8.95
N ARG A 15 7.86 13.44 -9.90
CA ARG A 15 9.26 13.65 -10.28
C ARG A 15 9.90 14.84 -9.54
N ASP A 16 9.18 15.95 -9.43
CA ASP A 16 9.75 17.23 -9.02
C ASP A 16 9.37 17.63 -7.58
N GLY A 17 8.39 16.95 -6.98
CA GLY A 17 7.87 17.31 -5.65
C GLY A 17 7.35 18.75 -5.58
N CYS A 18 7.50 19.37 -4.41
CA CYS A 18 7.06 20.73 -4.14
C CYS A 18 8.22 21.61 -3.62
N PRO A 19 8.54 22.77 -4.24
CA PRO A 19 9.52 23.70 -3.73
C PRO A 19 9.19 24.15 -2.30
N GLY A 20 10.16 24.00 -1.38
CA GLY A 20 9.96 24.30 0.04
C GLY A 20 9.08 23.30 0.80
N GLY A 21 8.65 22.21 0.15
CA GLY A 21 7.93 21.08 0.75
C GLY A 21 8.74 19.78 0.64
N GLU A 22 8.05 18.64 0.71
CA GLU A 22 8.67 17.33 0.55
C GLU A 22 9.15 17.10 -0.90
N SER A 23 10.34 16.51 -1.03
CA SER A 23 10.80 15.89 -2.28
C SER A 23 10.19 14.49 -2.45
N PRO A 24 10.19 13.93 -3.67
CA PRO A 24 9.77 12.54 -3.86
C PRO A 24 10.58 11.53 -3.04
N GLN A 25 11.86 11.84 -2.77
CA GLN A 25 12.71 10.99 -1.94
C GLN A 25 12.27 11.01 -0.47
N ASP A 26 11.92 12.18 0.08
CA ASP A 26 11.42 12.28 1.46
C ASP A 26 10.15 11.43 1.67
N VAL A 27 9.26 11.49 0.69
CA VAL A 27 8.03 10.69 0.68
C VAL A 27 8.36 9.20 0.55
N THR A 28 9.30 8.83 -0.31
CA THR A 28 9.76 7.45 -0.47
C THR A 28 10.30 6.89 0.84
N ASP A 29 11.22 7.62 1.50
CA ASP A 29 11.89 7.16 2.72
C ASP A 29 10.91 6.99 3.88
N ARG A 30 9.90 7.86 4.00
CA ARG A 30 8.89 7.70 5.07
C ARG A 30 7.91 6.56 4.79
N LEU A 31 7.55 6.34 3.53
CA LEU A 31 6.66 5.24 3.16
C LEU A 31 7.36 3.90 3.33
N ASP A 32 8.60 3.77 2.88
CA ASP A 32 9.37 2.53 2.98
C ASP A 32 9.61 2.14 4.45
N ARG A 33 9.87 3.13 5.33
CA ARG A 33 9.92 2.89 6.79
C ARG A 33 8.59 2.39 7.34
N LEU A 34 7.47 2.99 6.93
CA LEU A 34 6.15 2.56 7.39
C LEU A 34 5.80 1.15 6.89
N ILE A 35 6.12 0.84 5.63
CA ILE A 35 5.92 -0.49 5.05
C ILE A 35 6.73 -1.54 5.82
N ALA A 36 8.02 -1.25 6.09
CA ALA A 36 8.87 -2.15 6.87
C ALA A 36 8.32 -2.38 8.29
N ASP A 37 7.84 -1.33 8.94
CA ASP A 37 7.22 -1.40 10.26
C ASP A 37 5.94 -2.24 10.26
N ILE A 38 5.06 -2.05 9.28
CA ILE A 38 3.83 -2.83 9.12
C ILE A 38 4.15 -4.31 8.92
N ARG A 39 5.05 -4.59 7.97
CA ARG A 39 5.50 -5.94 7.63
C ARG A 39 6.00 -6.67 8.86
N LYS A 40 6.96 -6.06 9.58
CA LYS A 40 7.60 -6.67 10.74
C LYS A 40 6.67 -6.85 11.94
N LYS A 41 5.85 -5.84 12.26
CA LYS A 41 5.05 -5.84 13.49
C LYS A 41 3.77 -6.64 13.38
N TYR A 42 3.13 -6.65 12.21
CA TYR A 42 1.78 -7.20 12.04
C TYR A 42 1.75 -8.37 11.05
N HIS A 43 2.42 -8.27 9.91
CA HIS A 43 2.26 -9.27 8.85
C HIS A 43 3.15 -10.50 9.03
N GLU A 44 4.44 -10.34 9.36
CA GLU A 44 5.36 -11.47 9.63
C GLU A 44 4.80 -12.42 10.70
N PRO A 45 4.33 -11.93 11.87
CA PRO A 45 3.78 -12.84 12.88
C PRO A 45 2.49 -13.53 12.41
N ALA A 46 1.64 -12.83 11.65
CA ALA A 46 0.37 -13.36 11.17
C ALA A 46 0.54 -14.42 10.06
N LEU A 47 1.54 -14.26 9.17
CA LEU A 47 1.87 -15.21 8.12
C LEU A 47 2.60 -16.44 8.65
N ASN A 48 3.49 -16.27 9.63
CA ASN A 48 4.28 -17.35 10.23
C ASN A 48 3.51 -18.17 11.29
N SER A 49 2.27 -17.78 11.62
CA SER A 49 1.42 -18.53 12.54
C SER A 49 0.94 -19.81 11.84
N SER A 50 1.67 -20.90 12.02
CA SER A 50 1.50 -22.21 11.37
C SER A 50 0.31 -23.04 11.88
N ASP A 51 -0.44 -22.57 12.87
CA ASP A 51 -1.57 -23.31 13.41
C ASP A 51 -2.85 -23.02 12.61
N GLY A 52 -3.14 -23.89 11.63
CA GLY A 52 -4.41 -23.98 10.92
C GLY A 52 -5.63 -24.33 11.79
N GLN A 53 -5.56 -24.10 13.10
CA GLN A 53 -6.64 -24.24 14.07
C GLN A 53 -6.50 -23.18 15.17
N LEU A 54 -7.10 -22.00 14.99
CA LEU A 54 -7.41 -21.13 16.13
C LEU A 54 -8.78 -20.45 15.91
N PRO A 55 -9.69 -20.46 16.91
CA PRO A 55 -11.03 -19.87 16.78
C PRO A 55 -11.05 -18.34 16.69
N HIS A 56 -9.92 -17.66 16.91
CA HIS A 56 -9.76 -16.21 16.72
C HIS A 56 -8.29 -15.90 16.38
N LYS A 57 -7.91 -16.11 15.12
CA LYS A 57 -6.59 -15.75 14.56
C LYS A 57 -6.37 -14.25 14.79
N LYS A 58 -5.21 -13.84 15.32
CA LYS A 58 -4.82 -12.42 15.30
C LYS A 58 -4.79 -12.00 13.83
N SER A 59 -5.77 -11.21 13.40
CA SER A 59 -5.78 -10.64 12.05
C SER A 59 -4.54 -9.77 11.90
N GLY A 60 -3.78 -10.01 10.84
CA GLY A 60 -2.65 -9.17 10.44
C GLY A 60 -3.09 -7.91 9.71
N ASP A 61 -4.40 -7.64 9.61
CA ASP A 61 -4.92 -6.57 8.78
C ASP A 61 -4.63 -5.21 9.40
N VAL A 62 -4.10 -4.30 8.58
CA VAL A 62 -3.80 -2.92 8.97
C VAL A 62 -4.61 -1.96 8.11
N LEU A 63 -5.47 -1.16 8.75
CA LEU A 63 -6.22 -0.10 8.08
C LEU A 63 -5.42 1.21 8.08
N ILE A 64 -5.18 1.77 6.89
CA ILE A 64 -4.51 3.07 6.72
C ILE A 64 -5.51 4.09 6.17
N VAL A 65 -5.85 5.10 6.97
CA VAL A 65 -6.69 6.23 6.56
C VAL A 65 -5.81 7.45 6.31
N ALA A 66 -5.75 7.92 5.07
CA ALA A 66 -4.92 9.06 4.67
C ALA A 66 -5.50 9.77 3.42
N HIS A 67 -4.62 10.34 2.58
CA HIS A 67 -4.99 11.23 1.47
C HIS A 67 -4.62 10.64 0.10
N GLY A 68 -5.21 11.17 -0.98
CA GLY A 68 -5.10 10.58 -2.31
C GLY A 68 -3.69 10.44 -2.89
N HIS A 69 -2.81 11.46 -2.78
CA HIS A 69 -1.43 11.33 -3.28
C HIS A 69 -0.64 10.31 -2.47
N ILE A 70 -0.74 10.37 -1.14
CA ILE A 70 0.09 9.53 -0.28
C ILE A 70 -0.33 8.06 -0.31
N LEU A 71 -1.62 7.75 -0.46
CA LEU A 71 -2.10 6.37 -0.57
C LEU A 71 -1.73 5.74 -1.93
N ARG A 72 -1.74 6.53 -3.01
CA ARG A 72 -1.24 6.09 -4.31
C ARG A 72 0.27 5.85 -4.28
N ALA A 73 1.02 6.76 -3.67
CA ALA A 73 2.45 6.59 -3.43
C ALA A 73 2.73 5.32 -2.59
N PHE A 74 1.99 5.12 -1.50
CA PHE A 74 2.10 3.93 -0.65
C PHE A 74 1.88 2.64 -1.46
N SER A 75 0.86 2.62 -2.34
CA SER A 75 0.57 1.46 -3.18
C SER A 75 1.68 1.18 -4.22
N MET A 76 2.29 2.23 -4.79
CA MET A 76 3.46 2.07 -5.66
C MET A 76 4.65 1.46 -4.92
N ARG A 77 4.97 2.02 -3.74
CA ARG A 77 6.07 1.52 -2.90
C ARG A 77 5.82 0.11 -2.41
N TRP A 78 4.57 -0.23 -2.08
CA TRP A 78 4.16 -1.60 -1.74
C TRP A 78 4.49 -2.58 -2.87
N ALA A 79 4.16 -2.24 -4.11
CA ALA A 79 4.44 -3.04 -5.30
C ALA A 79 5.90 -2.96 -5.79
N GLY A 80 6.81 -2.40 -4.99
CA GLY A 80 8.23 -2.25 -5.35
C GLY A 80 8.51 -1.26 -6.48
N LYS A 81 7.56 -0.37 -6.81
CA LYS A 81 7.70 0.65 -7.87
C LYS A 81 8.21 1.97 -7.31
N THR A 82 8.97 2.70 -8.12
CA THR A 82 9.44 4.04 -7.77
C THR A 82 8.31 5.05 -7.94
N LEU A 83 8.35 6.19 -7.25
CA LEU A 83 7.32 7.22 -7.46
C LEU A 83 7.42 7.84 -8.87
N GLN A 84 8.63 7.86 -9.43
CA GLN A 84 8.92 8.39 -10.76
C GLN A 84 8.32 7.55 -11.90
N ASP A 85 7.91 6.30 -11.64
CA ASP A 85 7.23 5.44 -12.61
C ASP A 85 5.81 5.94 -12.97
N GLY A 86 5.36 7.06 -12.38
CA GLY A 86 4.23 7.87 -12.85
C GLY A 86 2.87 7.50 -12.26
N PRO A 87 1.79 8.19 -12.68
CA PRO A 87 0.44 8.05 -12.11
C PRO A 87 -0.25 6.77 -12.61
N ALA A 88 0.24 5.61 -12.16
CA ALA A 88 -0.34 4.32 -12.51
C ALA A 88 -1.68 4.03 -11.81
N PHE A 89 -2.00 4.76 -10.74
CA PHE A 89 -3.13 4.46 -9.86
C PHE A 89 -4.12 5.61 -9.75
N LEU A 90 -5.41 5.24 -9.72
CA LEU A 90 -6.53 6.11 -9.39
C LEU A 90 -7.07 5.73 -8.02
N LEU A 91 -7.39 6.72 -7.20
CA LEU A 91 -8.05 6.53 -5.91
C LEU A 91 -8.96 7.74 -5.66
N GLU A 92 -10.27 7.51 -5.66
CA GLU A 92 -11.26 8.54 -5.40
C GLU A 92 -11.43 8.82 -3.89
N ALA A 93 -12.06 9.93 -3.55
CA ALA A 93 -12.43 10.22 -2.17
C ALA A 93 -13.39 9.14 -1.65
N GLY A 94 -13.05 8.54 -0.50
CA GLY A 94 -13.79 7.39 0.05
C GLY A 94 -13.47 6.05 -0.62
N GLY A 95 -12.60 6.03 -1.63
CA GLY A 95 -12.13 4.80 -2.25
C GLY A 95 -11.30 3.95 -1.28
N VAL A 96 -11.42 2.63 -1.40
CA VAL A 96 -10.68 1.65 -0.61
C VAL A 96 -9.87 0.77 -1.55
N GLY A 97 -8.60 0.55 -1.21
CA GLY A 97 -7.72 -0.40 -1.89
C GLY A 97 -7.16 -1.40 -0.89
N THR A 98 -6.87 -2.61 -1.37
CA THR A 98 -6.31 -3.69 -0.55
C THR A 98 -4.94 -4.08 -1.07
N LEU A 99 -3.98 -4.13 -0.15
CA LEU A 99 -2.59 -4.49 -0.40
C LEU A 99 -2.29 -5.77 0.39
N SER A 100 -1.67 -6.75 -0.25
CA SER A 100 -1.45 -8.08 0.31
C SER A 100 -0.17 -8.71 -0.26
N TYR A 101 -0.13 -10.03 -0.31
CA TYR A 101 1.00 -10.84 -0.74
C TYR A 101 0.55 -11.98 -1.64
N GLU A 102 1.40 -12.37 -2.58
CA GLU A 102 1.22 -13.57 -3.38
C GLU A 102 1.79 -14.80 -2.65
N HIS A 103 1.26 -16.00 -2.92
CA HIS A 103 1.76 -17.28 -2.38
C HIS A 103 1.95 -17.36 -0.85
N HIS A 104 1.19 -16.58 -0.06
CA HIS A 104 1.40 -16.44 1.38
C HIS A 104 2.85 -16.06 1.77
N ASN A 105 3.57 -15.36 0.87
CA ASN A 105 4.96 -15.01 1.03
C ASN A 105 5.14 -13.51 1.25
N ILE A 106 5.70 -13.11 2.39
CA ILE A 106 5.88 -11.69 2.71
C ILE A 106 6.81 -10.96 1.70
N ASP A 107 7.71 -11.69 1.05
CA ASP A 107 8.65 -11.15 0.08
C ASP A 107 8.04 -10.92 -1.30
N GLU A 108 6.77 -11.28 -1.48
CA GLU A 108 6.02 -11.11 -2.73
C GLU A 108 4.83 -10.16 -2.52
N PRO A 109 5.05 -8.86 -2.22
CA PRO A 109 3.97 -7.90 -2.02
C PRO A 109 3.19 -7.66 -3.31
N ALA A 110 1.86 -7.64 -3.20
CA ALA A 110 0.94 -7.51 -4.31
C ALA A 110 -0.22 -6.55 -3.99
N ILE A 111 -0.84 -6.02 -5.05
CA ILE A 111 -2.08 -5.25 -4.96
C ILE A 111 -3.24 -6.20 -5.26
N LEU A 112 -4.20 -6.29 -4.33
CA LEU A 112 -5.38 -7.12 -4.52
C LEU A 112 -6.44 -6.34 -5.30
N LEU A 113 -6.48 -6.52 -6.62
CA LEU A 113 -7.35 -5.76 -7.52
C LEU A 113 -8.85 -6.02 -7.31
N GLY A 114 -9.23 -7.20 -6.80
CA GLY A 114 -10.62 -7.58 -6.55
C GLY A 114 -11.11 -7.35 -5.12
N GLY A 115 -10.27 -6.85 -4.21
CA GLY A 115 -10.48 -6.94 -2.75
C GLY A 115 -11.70 -6.22 -2.18
N ALA A 116 -12.25 -5.22 -2.88
CA ALA A 116 -13.48 -4.53 -2.46
C ALA A 116 -14.76 -5.36 -2.67
N PHE A 117 -14.68 -6.45 -3.45
CA PHE A 117 -15.76 -7.39 -3.71
C PHE A 117 -15.34 -8.78 -3.27
N VAL A 118 -15.42 -9.05 -1.97
CA VAL A 118 -15.42 -10.44 -1.48
C VAL A 118 -16.88 -10.86 -1.35
N VAL A 119 -17.26 -11.89 -2.12
CA VAL A 119 -18.52 -12.61 -1.87
C VAL A 119 -18.21 -13.61 -0.77
N ASP A 120 -18.72 -13.39 0.43
CA ASP A 120 -18.69 -14.42 1.47
C ASP A 120 -19.51 -15.61 0.96
N ILE A 121 -18.80 -16.63 0.48
CA ILE A 121 -19.39 -17.95 0.29
C ILE A 121 -19.53 -18.51 1.70
N LEU A 122 -20.71 -18.32 2.30
CA LEU A 122 -21.11 -19.06 3.49
C LEU A 122 -21.09 -20.54 3.12
N GLU A 123 -19.96 -21.22 3.36
CA GLU A 123 -19.93 -22.67 3.38
C GLU A 123 -20.87 -23.10 4.52
N LYS A 124 -22.09 -23.47 4.15
CA LYS A 124 -22.99 -24.19 5.05
C LYS A 124 -22.24 -25.42 5.50
N GLU A 125 -21.88 -25.48 6.78
CA GLU A 125 -21.49 -26.71 7.45
C GLU A 125 -22.55 -27.77 7.11
N ALA A 126 -22.18 -28.71 6.25
CA ALA A 126 -22.95 -29.91 6.03
C ALA A 126 -22.79 -30.79 7.27
N GLN A 127 -23.55 -30.48 8.32
CA GLN A 127 -23.84 -31.43 9.38
C GLN A 127 -24.74 -32.51 8.79
N ALA A 128 -24.13 -33.68 8.56
CA ALA A 128 -24.80 -34.96 8.37
C ALA A 128 -24.36 -35.90 9.49
#